data_AF-A0A2H6NDW4-F1
#
_entry.id   AF-A0A2H6NDW4-F1
#
_cell.length_a   1.000
_cell.length_b   1.000
_cell.length_c   1.000
_cell.angle_alpha   90.00
_cell.angle_beta   90.00
_cell.angle_gamma   90.00
#
_symmetry.space_group_name_H-M   'P 1'
#
loop_
_entity.id
_entity.type
_entity.pdbx_description
1 polymer ?
#
loop_
_entity_poly.entity_id
_entity_poly.type
_entity_poly.pdbx_seq_one_letter_code
_entity_poly.pdbx_strand_id
1 'polypeptide(L)'
;KTEEIAQERQKQLESLGISLQSSGIKVGDNKCFLVNLNADLALNELLVYYLKEHTLIGSDNSQDIQLCGLGILPEHCIIDITGDGQVMLTPQKNTRTFVNGTAVVGPTQLHHGDR
;
A
#
# COMPACT_ATOMS: atom_id res chain seq x y z
N LYS A 1 8.62 -27.00 -17.57
CA LYS A 1 9.50 -26.01 -16.91
C LYS A 1 9.16 -24.56 -17.26
N THR A 2 9.31 -24.05 -18.49
CA THR A 2 9.05 -22.61 -18.78
C THR A 2 7.57 -22.22 -18.70
N GLU A 3 6.66 -23.08 -19.18
CA GLU A 3 5.21 -22.82 -19.16
C GLU A 3 4.60 -22.94 -17.76
N GLU A 4 5.04 -23.91 -16.95
CA GLU A 4 4.58 -24.08 -15.57
C GLU A 4 4.92 -22.86 -14.71
N ILE A 5 6.12 -22.30 -14.86
CA ILE A 5 6.54 -21.08 -14.17
C ILE A 5 5.68 -19.88 -14.61
N ALA A 6 5.33 -19.80 -15.90
CA ALA A 6 4.48 -18.73 -16.40
C ALA A 6 3.04 -18.85 -15.86
N GLN A 7 2.48 -20.06 -15.81
CA GLN A 7 1.16 -20.31 -15.22
C GLN A 7 1.12 -20.02 -13.71
N GLU A 8 2.17 -20.38 -12.97
CA GLU A 8 2.27 -20.09 -11.54
C GLU A 8 2.28 -18.58 -11.29
N ARG A 9 3.07 -17.83 -12.07
CA ARG A 9 3.10 -16.35 -12.02
C ARG A 9 1.75 -15.74 -12.37
N GLN A 10 1.07 -16.26 -13.39
CA GLN A 10 -0.26 -15.79 -13.77
C GLN A 10 -1.28 -16.01 -12.64
N LYS A 11 -1.28 -17.19 -12.00
CA LYS A 11 -2.13 -17.46 -10.83
C LYS A 11 -1.84 -16.56 -9.64
N GLN A 12 -0.57 -16.23 -9.41
CA GLN A 12 -0.19 -15.29 -8.35
C GLN A 12 -0.72 -13.88 -8.63
N LEU A 13 -0.67 -13.41 -9.88
CA LEU A 13 -1.25 -12.13 -10.26
C LEU A 13 -2.76 -12.15 -10.08
N GLU A 14 -3.43 -13.20 -10.55
CA GLU A 14 -4.89 -13.34 -10.43
C GLU A 14 -5.36 -13.41 -8.97
N SER A 15 -4.60 -14.06 -8.08
CA SER A 15 -4.93 -14.12 -6.64
C SER A 15 -4.78 -12.77 -5.93
N LEU A 16 -3.90 -11.91 -6.44
CA LEU A 16 -3.78 -10.50 -6.04
C LEU A 16 -4.86 -9.60 -6.69
N GLY A 17 -5.72 -10.15 -7.54
CA GLY A 17 -6.70 -9.40 -8.32
C GLY A 17 -6.09 -8.66 -9.51
N ILE A 18 -4.86 -8.99 -9.90
CA ILE A 18 -4.15 -8.33 -10.99
C ILE A 18 -4.42 -9.05 -12.30
N SER A 19 -4.90 -8.32 -13.30
CA SER A 19 -5.01 -8.78 -14.67
C SER A 19 -4.12 -7.92 -15.58
N LEU A 20 -3.21 -8.58 -16.29
CA LEU A 20 -2.38 -7.95 -17.32
C LEU A 20 -3.19 -7.82 -18.61
N GLN A 21 -3.32 -6.59 -19.10
CA GLN A 21 -3.93 -6.27 -20.38
C GLN A 21 -2.88 -5.67 -21.32
N SER A 22 -3.10 -5.76 -22.63
CA SER A 22 -2.23 -5.15 -23.63
C SER A 22 -2.08 -3.63 -23.45
N SER A 23 -3.07 -2.98 -22.81
CA SER A 23 -3.10 -1.54 -22.52
C SER A 23 -2.64 -1.16 -21.11
N GLY A 24 -2.30 -2.12 -20.23
CA GLY A 24 -1.89 -1.83 -18.86
C GLY A 24 -2.26 -2.90 -17.83
N ILE A 25 -2.34 -2.50 -16.56
CA ILE A 25 -2.66 -3.39 -15.44
C ILE A 25 -4.05 -3.04 -14.91
N LYS A 26 -4.94 -4.03 -14.80
CA LYS A 26 -6.19 -3.92 -14.05
C LYS A 26 -6.01 -4.52 -12.66
N VAL A 27 -6.39 -3.77 -11.62
CA VAL A 27 -6.45 -4.25 -10.23
C VAL A 27 -7.91 -4.56 -9.89
N GLY A 28 -8.14 -5.66 -9.19
CA GLY A 28 -9.48 -6.16 -8.87
C GLY A 28 -10.18 -5.30 -7.83
N ASP A 29 -11.49 -5.15 -7.99
CA ASP A 29 -12.32 -4.21 -7.22
C ASP A 29 -12.42 -4.55 -5.71
N ASN A 30 -12.01 -5.76 -5.31
CA ASN A 30 -12.15 -6.28 -3.94
C ASN A 30 -10.87 -6.16 -3.09
N LYS A 31 -9.85 -5.41 -3.52
CA LYS A 31 -8.59 -5.24 -2.79
C LYS A 31 -8.33 -3.78 -2.46
N CYS A 32 -7.90 -3.52 -1.24
CA CYS A 32 -7.42 -2.20 -0.83
C CYS A 32 -5.93 -2.07 -1.19
N PHE A 33 -5.56 -0.95 -1.78
CA PHE A 33 -4.18 -0.69 -2.18
C PHE A 33 -3.86 0.80 -2.10
N LEU A 34 -2.57 1.11 -1.97
CA LEU A 34 -2.02 2.44 -2.13
C LEU A 34 -1.37 2.56 -3.50
N VAL A 35 -1.49 3.72 -4.12
CA VAL A 35 -0.76 4.05 -5.35
C VAL A 35 0.30 5.09 -5.00
N ASN A 36 1.55 4.81 -5.35
CA ASN A 36 2.60 5.81 -5.21
C ASN A 36 2.45 6.89 -6.28
N LEU A 37 2.31 8.13 -5.84
CA LEU A 37 2.12 9.30 -6.70
C LEU A 37 3.41 10.08 -6.90
N ASN A 38 4.50 9.66 -6.26
CA ASN A 38 5.78 10.29 -6.42
C ASN A 38 6.29 10.10 -7.86
N ALA A 39 6.68 11.20 -8.50
CA ALA A 39 7.13 11.22 -9.89
C ALA A 39 8.64 11.01 -10.03
N ASP A 40 9.37 10.97 -8.92
CA ASP A 40 10.83 10.81 -8.94
C ASP A 40 11.23 9.37 -9.27
N LEU A 41 11.81 9.19 -10.46
CA LEU A 41 12.31 7.91 -10.96
C LEU A 41 13.51 7.36 -10.16
N ALA A 42 14.14 8.16 -9.30
CA ALA A 42 15.25 7.74 -8.46
C ALA A 42 14.80 7.03 -7.18
N LEU A 43 13.52 7.13 -6.81
CA LEU A 43 12.97 6.43 -5.66
C LEU A 43 12.58 5.00 -6.06
N ASN A 44 13.25 4.01 -5.44
CA ASN A 44 13.02 2.57 -5.64
C ASN A 44 11.73 2.08 -4.96
N GLU A 45 10.66 2.84 -5.07
CA GLU A 45 9.37 2.52 -4.48
C GLU A 45 8.46 1.84 -5.50
N LEU A 46 7.58 0.96 -5.03
CA LEU A 46 6.61 0.29 -5.89
C LEU A 46 5.54 1.28 -6.33
N LEU A 47 4.97 1.10 -7.53
CA LEU A 47 3.84 1.90 -8.00
C LEU A 47 2.56 1.59 -7.20
N VAL A 48 2.36 0.33 -6.78
CA VAL A 48 1.15 -0.13 -6.08
C VAL A 48 1.55 -0.99 -4.89
N TYR A 49 0.96 -0.70 -3.73
CA TYR A 49 1.13 -1.49 -2.50
C TYR A 49 -0.22 -2.09 -2.10
N TYR A 50 -0.31 -3.42 -2.05
CA TYR A 50 -1.50 -4.10 -1.54
C TYR A 50 -1.54 -4.06 -0.03
N LEU A 51 -2.69 -3.70 0.52
CA LEU A 51 -2.92 -3.69 1.95
C LEU A 51 -3.41 -5.08 2.40
N LYS A 52 -2.88 -5.53 3.54
CA LYS A 52 -3.37 -6.71 4.27
C LYS A 52 -4.20 -6.24 5.47
N GLU A 53 -4.73 -7.17 6.26
CA GLU A 53 -5.57 -6.83 7.42
C GLU A 53 -4.87 -5.89 8.41
N HIS A 54 -3.56 -6.00 8.55
CA HIS A 54 -2.73 -5.17 9.41
C HIS A 54 -1.42 -4.84 8.68
N THR A 55 -1.31 -3.65 8.10
CA THR A 55 -0.13 -3.22 7.34
C THR A 55 0.71 -2.24 8.13
N LEU A 56 1.98 -2.61 8.38
CA LEU A 56 2.98 -1.77 9.03
C LEU A 56 3.74 -0.91 7.99
N ILE A 57 3.85 0.39 8.24
CA ILE A 57 4.50 1.34 7.33
C ILE A 57 5.56 2.14 8.08
N GLY A 58 6.78 2.18 7.54
CA GLY A 58 7.90 2.94 8.11
C GLY A 58 9.22 2.66 7.40
N SER A 59 10.33 3.11 7.96
CA SER A 59 11.66 2.92 7.34
C SER A 59 12.39 1.66 7.81
N ASP A 60 11.91 0.99 8.86
CA ASP A 60 12.56 -0.21 9.39
C ASP A 60 12.37 -1.42 8.47
N ASN A 61 13.31 -2.38 8.51
CA ASN A 61 13.22 -3.61 7.70
C ASN A 61 12.10 -4.56 8.16
N SER A 62 11.56 -4.34 9.37
CA SER A 62 10.41 -5.09 9.89
C SER A 62 9.06 -4.64 9.32
N GLN A 63 9.03 -3.52 8.57
CA GLN A 63 7.78 -2.95 8.04
C GLN A 63 7.33 -3.69 6.78
N ASP A 64 6.01 -3.75 6.57
CA ASP A 64 5.43 -4.36 5.38
C ASP A 64 5.61 -3.46 4.15
N ILE A 65 5.43 -2.16 4.35
CA ILE A 65 5.72 -1.12 3.36
C ILE A 65 6.89 -0.31 3.91
N GLN A 66 8.06 -0.59 3.37
CA GLN A 66 9.26 0.17 3.69
C GLN A 66 9.32 1.44 2.84
N LEU A 67 9.33 2.60 3.51
CA LEU A 67 9.47 3.91 2.87
C LEU A 67 10.81 4.54 3.21
N CYS A 68 11.40 5.21 2.23
CA CYS A 68 12.69 5.86 2.35
C CYS A 68 12.53 7.36 2.09
N GLY A 69 12.70 8.20 3.11
CA GLY A 69 12.57 9.63 2.93
C GLY A 69 12.84 10.43 4.19
N LEU A 70 13.16 11.71 4.02
CA LEU A 70 13.32 12.64 5.14
C LEU A 70 12.02 12.73 5.94
N GLY A 71 12.08 12.45 7.23
CA GLY A 71 10.94 12.53 8.14
C GLY A 71 10.09 11.26 8.23
N ILE A 72 10.41 10.21 7.46
CA ILE A 72 9.88 8.87 7.69
C ILE A 72 10.58 8.28 8.92
N LEU A 73 9.80 7.67 9.82
CA LEU A 73 10.31 7.06 11.05
C LEU A 73 10.37 5.53 10.89
N PRO A 74 11.18 4.82 11.71
CA PRO A 74 11.24 3.36 11.70
C PRO A 74 9.86 2.70 11.74
N GLU A 75 8.98 3.19 12.61
CA GLU A 75 7.55 2.91 12.66
C GLU A 75 6.80 4.22 12.42
N HIS A 76 6.09 4.37 11.30
CA HIS A 76 5.52 5.65 10.88
C HIS A 76 4.00 5.71 11.00
N CYS A 77 3.31 4.70 10.48
CA CYS A 77 1.89 4.52 10.66
C CYS A 77 1.49 3.06 10.43
N ILE A 78 0.26 2.75 10.78
CA ILE A 78 -0.37 1.46 10.58
C ILE A 78 -1.65 1.71 9.78
N ILE A 79 -1.92 0.83 8.81
CA ILE A 79 -3.22 0.76 8.16
C ILE A 79 -3.85 -0.59 8.47
N ASP A 80 -5.03 -0.56 9.07
CA ASP A 80 -5.82 -1.74 9.39
C ASP A 80 -7.03 -1.84 8.46
N ILE A 81 -7.33 -3.05 8.00
CA ILE A 81 -8.60 -3.37 7.33
C ILE A 81 -9.42 -4.20 8.31
N THR A 82 -10.54 -3.64 8.76
CA THR A 82 -11.42 -4.29 9.72
C THR A 82 -12.23 -5.41 9.06
N GLY A 83 -12.80 -6.30 9.88
CA GLY A 83 -13.62 -7.42 9.37
C GLY A 83 -14.90 -6.99 8.63
N ASP A 84 -15.38 -5.76 8.84
CA ASP A 84 -16.47 -5.14 8.08
C ASP A 84 -15.99 -4.33 6.86
N GLY A 85 -14.68 -4.38 6.55
CA GLY A 85 -14.09 -3.79 5.35
C GLY A 85 -13.73 -2.32 5.45
N GLN A 86 -13.77 -1.72 6.64
CA GLN A 86 -13.31 -0.34 6.85
C GLN A 86 -11.79 -0.28 6.86
N VAL A 87 -11.23 0.79 6.29
CA VAL A 87 -9.79 1.03 6.26
C VAL A 87 -9.47 2.13 7.27
N MET A 88 -8.63 1.82 8.26
CA MET A 88 -8.28 2.73 9.36
C MET A 88 -6.79 3.03 9.33
N LEU A 89 -6.43 4.31 9.31
CA LEU A 89 -5.04 4.76 9.44
C LEU A 89 -4.79 5.22 10.87
N THR A 90 -3.73 4.69 11.48
CA THR A 90 -3.27 5.10 12.81
C THR A 90 -1.83 5.63 12.71
N PRO A 91 -1.58 6.93 12.95
CA PRO A 91 -0.23 7.47 12.95
C PRO A 91 0.52 7.04 14.21
N GLN A 92 1.82 6.78 14.09
CA GLN A 92 2.68 6.61 15.26
C GLN A 92 3.00 7.95 15.93
N LYS A 93 3.53 7.91 17.15
CA LYS A 93 3.88 9.13 17.89
C LYS A 93 4.97 9.91 17.14
N ASN A 94 4.81 11.23 17.09
CA ASN A 94 5.75 12.17 16.46
C ASN A 94 5.95 11.98 14.95
N THR A 95 5.01 11.34 14.26
CA THR A 95 5.03 11.22 12.80
C THR A 95 4.21 12.33 12.14
N ARG A 96 4.41 12.50 10.84
CA ARG A 96 3.71 13.50 10.03
C ARG A 96 2.95 12.79 8.93
N THR A 97 1.74 12.37 9.27
CA THR A 97 0.81 11.75 8.32
C THR A 97 -0.33 12.71 8.03
N PHE A 98 -0.74 12.78 6.77
CA PHE A 98 -1.83 13.65 6.32
C PHE A 98 -2.82 12.82 5.53
N VAL A 99 -4.10 13.20 5.62
CA VAL A 99 -5.18 12.71 4.76
C VAL A 99 -5.91 13.93 4.21
N ASN A 100 -5.96 14.04 2.89
CA ASN A 100 -6.46 15.16 2.11
C ASN A 100 -5.90 16.51 2.59
N GLY A 101 -4.59 16.53 2.90
CA GLY A 101 -3.88 17.71 3.41
C GLY A 101 -4.13 18.05 4.88
N THR A 102 -4.97 17.31 5.58
CA THR A 102 -5.24 17.49 7.02
C THR A 102 -4.34 16.58 7.84
N ALA A 103 -3.68 17.12 8.87
CA ALA A 103 -2.82 16.34 9.74
C ALA A 103 -3.62 15.31 10.53
N VAL A 104 -3.15 14.06 10.52
CA VAL A 104 -3.76 12.97 11.27
C VAL A 104 -3.09 12.87 12.63
N VAL A 105 -3.88 13.05 13.69
CA VAL A 105 -3.39 13.03 15.09
C VAL A 105 -3.87 11.81 15.88
N GLY A 106 -4.66 10.94 15.25
CA GLY A 106 -5.20 9.71 15.84
C GLY A 106 -5.87 8.83 14.77
N PRO A 107 -6.44 7.68 15.17
CA PRO A 107 -7.09 6.76 14.25
C PRO A 107 -8.12 7.47 13.35
N THR A 108 -7.98 7.33 12.04
CA THR A 108 -8.79 8.03 11.03
C THR A 108 -9.22 7.05 9.95
N GLN A 109 -10.51 7.04 9.62
CA GLN A 109 -11.05 6.21 8.55
C GLN A 109 -10.64 6.78 7.18
N LEU A 110 -10.13 5.91 6.31
CA LEU A 110 -9.79 6.21 4.93
C LEU A 110 -10.93 5.82 3.98
N HIS A 111 -11.06 6.58 2.90
CA HIS A 111 -12.01 6.34 1.83
C HIS A 111 -11.30 6.23 0.48
N HIS A 112 -12.00 5.68 -0.51
CA HIS A 112 -11.48 5.58 -1.87
C HIS A 112 -11.11 6.95 -2.42
N GLY A 113 -9.86 7.09 -2.86
CA GLY A 113 -9.34 8.33 -3.47
C GLY A 113 -8.73 9.33 -2.49
N ASP A 114 -8.73 9.04 -1.18
CA ASP A 114 -8.01 9.85 -0.19
C ASP A 114 -6.51 9.95 -0.53
N ARG A 115 -5.91 11.11 -0.26
CA ARG A 115 -4.52 11.44 -0.60
C ARG A 115 -3.71 11.90 0.59
#